data_AF-A0A8S3DSZ8-F1
#
_entry.id   AF-A0A8S3DSZ8-F1
#
_cell.length_a   1.000
_cell.length_b   1.000
_cell.length_c   1.000
_cell.angle_alpha   90.00
_cell.angle_beta   90.00
_cell.angle_gamma   90.00
#
_symmetry.space_group_name_H-M   'P 1'
#
loop_
_entity.id
_entity.type
_entity.pdbx_description
1 polymer ?
#
loop_
_entity_poly.entity_id
_entity_poly.type
_entity_poly.pdbx_seq_one_letter_code
_entity_poly.pdbx_strand_id
1 'polypeptide(L)'
;MSQGLRIAPPEAPVTGYMFGKGLYFADMSSKSANYCYPDRNKNVGLLLLSEVALGKWNELFHSDSNAHKLPTGCSSVKALGSVAPSAKNEVKLNDDITVPMGPGEAATAHSAKGYSLNYNEFIVYDIKQVRLRYLIKLKFLFK
;
A
#
# COMPACT_ATOMS: atom_id res chain seq x y z
N MET A 1 -10.47 -13.59 12.07
CA MET A 1 -10.94 -12.80 10.91
C MET A 1 -11.81 -13.72 10.05
N SER A 2 -13.09 -13.41 9.81
CA SER A 2 -14.05 -14.36 9.22
C SER A 2 -14.40 -14.10 7.74
N GLN A 3 -13.98 -12.96 7.15
CA GLN A 3 -14.48 -12.51 5.83
C GLN A 3 -13.41 -11.88 4.91
N GLY A 4 -12.12 -11.94 5.25
CA GLY A 4 -11.04 -11.35 4.46
C GLY A 4 -11.08 -9.80 4.37
N LEU A 5 -10.25 -9.24 3.48
CA LEU A 5 -10.34 -7.82 3.10
C LEU A 5 -11.43 -7.63 2.04
N ARG A 6 -12.15 -6.51 2.10
CA ARG A 6 -13.23 -6.18 1.17
C ARG A 6 -12.98 -4.84 0.51
N ILE A 7 -13.29 -4.75 -0.77
CA ILE A 7 -13.34 -3.48 -1.50
C ILE A 7 -14.63 -2.77 -1.07
N ALA A 8 -14.54 -1.45 -0.91
CA ALA A 8 -15.70 -0.63 -0.57
C ALA A 8 -16.81 -0.82 -1.61
N PRO A 9 -18.07 -0.94 -1.17
CA PRO A 9 -19.14 -1.25 -2.10
C PRO A 9 -19.46 -0.05 -3.01
N PRO A 10 -20.11 -0.25 -4.17
CA PRO A 10 -20.36 0.79 -5.16
C PRO A 10 -21.08 2.03 -4.62
N GLU A 11 -21.94 1.85 -3.62
CA GLU A 11 -22.74 2.88 -2.96
C GLU A 11 -21.98 3.75 -1.94
N ALA A 12 -20.79 3.33 -1.49
CA ALA A 12 -20.01 4.11 -0.55
C ALA A 12 -19.51 5.44 -1.19
N PRO A 13 -19.52 6.57 -0.47
CA PRO A 13 -18.98 7.84 -0.97
C PRO A 13 -17.56 7.68 -1.50
N VAL A 14 -17.21 8.32 -2.62
CA VAL A 14 -15.84 8.27 -3.20
C VAL A 14 -14.84 9.10 -2.38
N THR A 15 -15.33 9.86 -1.38
CA THR A 15 -14.51 10.72 -0.52
C THR A 15 -13.53 9.89 0.31
N GLY A 16 -12.22 10.04 0.03
CA GLY A 16 -11.14 9.34 0.74
C GLY A 16 -10.38 8.30 -0.08
N TYR A 17 -10.81 8.00 -1.32
CA TYR A 17 -10.12 7.06 -2.22
C TYR A 17 -9.29 7.79 -3.27
N MET A 18 -8.03 8.11 -2.94
CA MET A 18 -7.12 8.86 -3.84
C MET A 18 -6.90 8.17 -5.19
N PHE A 19 -7.04 6.84 -5.24
CA PHE A 19 -6.84 6.02 -6.45
C PHE A 19 -8.05 5.12 -6.72
N GLY A 20 -9.26 5.57 -6.37
CA GLY A 20 -10.48 4.79 -6.58
C GLY A 20 -10.67 3.63 -5.58
N LYS A 21 -11.77 2.89 -5.74
CA LYS A 21 -12.20 1.86 -4.79
C LYS A 21 -11.41 0.57 -4.98
N GLY A 22 -10.36 0.38 -4.20
CA GLY A 22 -9.54 -0.83 -4.19
C GLY A 22 -9.07 -1.19 -2.78
N LEU A 23 -8.22 -2.21 -2.69
CA LEU A 23 -7.48 -2.57 -1.48
C LEU A 23 -6.12 -1.88 -1.49
N TYR A 24 -5.83 -1.11 -0.45
CA TYR A 24 -4.64 -0.27 -0.34
C TYR A 24 -3.58 -0.93 0.53
N PHE A 25 -2.35 -0.96 0.03
CA PHE A 25 -1.17 -1.50 0.71
C PHE A 25 -0.03 -0.48 0.66
N ALA A 26 0.90 -0.56 1.62
CA ALA A 26 2.09 0.25 1.65
C ALA A 26 3.33 -0.63 1.88
N ASP A 27 4.47 -0.20 1.33
CA ASP A 27 5.79 -0.79 1.54
C ASP A 27 6.51 -0.18 2.76
N MET A 28 5.93 0.87 3.36
CA MET A 28 6.40 1.52 4.59
C MET A 28 5.46 1.20 5.75
N SER A 29 5.96 0.46 6.75
CA SER A 29 5.15 0.01 7.89
C SER A 29 4.49 1.16 8.66
N SER A 30 5.20 2.28 8.85
CA SER A 30 4.69 3.47 9.53
C SER A 30 3.49 4.10 8.83
N LYS A 31 3.44 4.04 7.48
CA LYS A 31 2.30 4.56 6.71
C LYS A 31 1.03 3.77 7.03
N SER A 32 1.09 2.44 6.98
CA SER A 32 -0.05 1.59 7.38
C SER A 32 -0.37 1.72 8.87
N ALA A 33 0.64 1.87 9.73
CA ALA A 33 0.44 1.98 11.18
C ALA A 33 -0.32 3.24 11.60
N ASN A 34 -0.22 4.33 10.83
CA ASN A 34 -1.00 5.55 11.08
C ASN A 34 -2.52 5.31 10.93
N TYR A 35 -2.93 4.35 10.09
CA TYR A 35 -4.34 3.95 9.95
C TYR A 35 -4.84 3.06 11.10
N CYS A 36 -3.98 2.69 12.06
CA CYS A 36 -4.43 2.09 13.32
C CYS A 36 -5.04 3.13 14.29
N TYR A 37 -4.91 4.43 14.00
CA TYR A 37 -5.32 5.54 14.87
C TYR A 37 -4.91 5.37 16.34
N PRO A 38 -3.62 5.09 16.62
CA PRO A 38 -3.17 4.86 17.99
C PRO A 38 -3.11 6.19 18.77
N ASP A 39 -3.30 6.10 20.08
CA ASP A 39 -3.08 7.22 21.00
C ASP A 39 -2.36 6.76 22.28
N ARG A 40 -2.01 7.69 23.18
CA ARG A 40 -1.25 7.36 24.41
C ARG A 40 -1.98 6.36 25.31
N ASN A 41 -3.32 6.34 25.29
CA ASN A 41 -4.16 5.41 26.05
C ASN A 41 -4.45 4.12 25.27
N LYS A 42 -4.48 4.19 23.93
CA LYS A 42 -4.71 3.07 23.00
C LYS A 42 -3.48 2.85 22.13
N ASN A 43 -2.41 2.37 22.76
CA ASN A 43 -1.11 2.24 22.12
C ASN A 43 -0.81 0.83 21.58
N VAL A 44 -1.81 -0.02 21.40
CA VAL A 44 -1.64 -1.35 20.80
C VAL A 44 -2.47 -1.41 19.52
N GLY A 45 -1.83 -1.76 18.42
CA GLY A 45 -2.48 -1.92 17.12
C GLY A 45 -2.16 -3.25 16.47
N LEU A 46 -2.85 -3.51 15.37
CA LEU A 46 -2.63 -4.68 14.53
C LEU A 46 -2.24 -4.22 13.14
N LEU A 47 -1.16 -4.79 12.60
CA LEU A 47 -0.80 -4.67 11.19
C LEU A 47 -0.97 -6.01 10.48
N LEU A 48 -1.47 -5.95 9.26
CA LEU A 48 -1.70 -7.11 8.43
C LEU A 48 -0.67 -7.14 7.30
N LEU A 49 0.16 -8.17 7.25
CA LEU A 49 1.00 -8.46 6.10
C LEU A 49 0.28 -9.43 5.18
N SER A 50 0.22 -9.06 3.90
CA SER A 50 -0.44 -9.83 2.85
C SER A 50 0.49 -10.03 1.68
N GLU A 51 0.44 -11.19 1.05
CA GLU A 51 0.92 -11.39 -0.31
C GLU A 51 -0.05 -10.69 -1.25
N VAL A 52 0.48 -9.83 -2.13
CA VAL A 52 -0.32 -9.04 -3.08
C VAL A 52 0.19 -9.30 -4.49
N ALA A 53 -0.65 -9.91 -5.32
CA ALA A 53 -0.37 -10.18 -6.73
C ALA A 53 -0.55 -8.88 -7.55
N LEU A 54 0.48 -8.05 -7.58
CA LEU A 54 0.44 -6.75 -8.25
C LEU A 54 0.40 -6.86 -9.78
N GLY A 55 0.99 -7.92 -10.35
CA GLY A 55 1.16 -8.03 -11.80
C GLY A 55 1.93 -6.82 -12.35
N LYS A 56 1.57 -6.37 -13.55
CA LYS A 56 2.05 -5.09 -14.08
C LYS A 56 1.23 -3.95 -13.47
N TRP A 57 1.89 -2.94 -12.91
CA TRP A 57 1.21 -1.77 -12.35
C TRP A 57 1.14 -0.60 -13.33
N ASN A 58 0.10 0.22 -13.17
CA ASN A 58 0.03 1.58 -13.68
C ASN A 58 0.64 2.54 -12.66
N GLU A 59 1.65 3.32 -13.04
CA GLU A 59 2.31 4.26 -12.13
C GLU A 59 1.63 5.64 -12.15
N LEU A 60 1.29 6.14 -10.97
CA LEU A 60 0.63 7.44 -10.81
C LEU A 60 1.40 8.32 -9.82
N PHE A 61 1.58 9.59 -10.16
CA PHE A 61 2.26 10.60 -9.33
C PHE A 61 1.30 11.41 -8.47
N HIS A 62 0.07 11.54 -8.95
CA HIS A 62 -1.00 12.37 -8.40
C HIS A 62 -2.27 11.54 -8.27
N SER A 63 -3.14 11.91 -7.34
CA SER A 63 -4.43 11.24 -7.14
C SER A 63 -5.24 11.19 -8.43
N ASP A 64 -5.86 10.05 -8.70
CA ASP A 64 -6.79 9.85 -9.80
C ASP A 64 -7.95 8.97 -9.34
N SER A 65 -9.13 9.57 -9.22
CA SER A 65 -10.35 8.87 -8.81
C SER A 65 -10.77 7.77 -9.80
N ASN A 66 -10.29 7.83 -11.04
CA ASN A 66 -10.53 6.83 -12.08
C ASN A 66 -9.40 5.79 -12.19
N ALA A 67 -8.44 5.75 -11.26
CA ALA A 67 -7.28 4.85 -11.35
C ALA A 67 -7.63 3.34 -11.38
N HIS A 68 -8.87 2.97 -11.05
CA HIS A 68 -9.42 1.62 -11.23
C HIS A 68 -9.61 1.23 -12.71
N LYS A 69 -9.66 2.21 -13.62
CA LYS A 69 -9.67 1.99 -15.08
C LYS A 69 -8.24 1.75 -15.54
N LEU A 70 -7.76 0.54 -15.26
CA LEU A 70 -6.39 0.14 -15.56
C LEU A 70 -6.12 0.17 -17.08
N PRO A 71 -4.97 0.71 -17.52
CA PRO A 71 -4.51 0.55 -18.90
C PRO A 71 -4.39 -0.93 -19.29
N THR A 72 -4.51 -1.21 -20.58
CA THR A 72 -4.40 -2.58 -21.10
C THR A 72 -3.11 -3.25 -20.65
N GLY A 73 -3.26 -4.43 -20.02
CA GLY A 73 -2.15 -5.23 -19.51
C GLY A 73 -1.68 -4.87 -18.10
N CYS A 74 -2.25 -3.85 -17.45
CA CYS A 74 -2.02 -3.56 -16.03
C CYS A 74 -3.05 -4.27 -15.15
N SER A 75 -2.64 -4.67 -13.95
CA SER A 75 -3.47 -5.39 -12.94
C SER A 75 -3.54 -4.66 -11.60
N SER A 76 -2.78 -3.57 -11.43
CA SER A 76 -2.76 -2.78 -10.19
C SER A 76 -2.31 -1.35 -10.46
N VAL A 77 -2.38 -0.51 -9.44
CA VAL A 77 -1.79 0.83 -9.42
C VAL A 77 -0.63 0.84 -8.43
N LYS A 78 0.46 1.49 -8.83
CA LYS A 78 1.54 1.92 -7.94
C LYS A 78 1.54 3.44 -7.89
N ALA A 79 0.98 3.99 -6.81
CA ALA A 79 1.07 5.41 -6.56
C ALA A 79 2.42 5.74 -5.96
N LEU A 80 3.18 6.62 -6.62
CA LEU A 80 4.57 6.88 -6.29
C LEU A 80 4.70 7.93 -5.19
N GLY A 81 5.47 7.60 -4.15
CA GLY A 81 5.86 8.51 -3.09
C GLY A 81 7.25 9.10 -3.27
N SER A 82 7.52 10.21 -2.58
CA SER A 82 8.84 10.84 -2.55
C SER A 82 9.90 10.04 -1.79
N VAL A 83 9.48 9.06 -0.96
CA VAL A 83 10.36 8.13 -0.24
C VAL A 83 9.87 6.69 -0.44
N ALA A 84 10.78 5.77 -0.76
CA ALA A 84 10.48 4.35 -0.96
C ALA A 84 11.66 3.46 -0.58
N PRO A 85 11.43 2.19 -0.19
CA PRO A 85 12.50 1.20 -0.09
C PRO A 85 13.26 1.04 -1.43
N SER A 86 14.56 0.82 -1.35
CA SER A 86 15.40 0.55 -2.53
C SER A 86 15.22 -0.89 -2.98
N ALA A 87 15.07 -1.12 -4.29
CA ALA A 87 15.03 -2.46 -4.87
C ALA A 87 16.29 -3.29 -4.55
N LYS A 88 17.40 -2.63 -4.22
CA LYS A 88 18.66 -3.28 -3.82
C LYS A 88 18.57 -4.00 -2.47
N ASN A 89 17.61 -3.62 -1.63
CA ASN A 89 17.41 -4.19 -0.29
C ASN A 89 16.30 -5.24 -0.28
N GLU A 90 15.70 -5.55 -1.44
CA GLU A 90 14.63 -6.55 -1.51
C GLU A 90 15.13 -7.94 -1.08
N VAL A 91 14.31 -8.61 -0.28
CA VAL A 91 14.54 -10.01 0.12
C VAL A 91 13.45 -10.86 -0.52
N LYS A 92 13.82 -12.05 -1.00
CA LYS A 92 12.87 -13.04 -1.50
C LYS A 92 12.48 -14.02 -0.40
N LEU A 93 11.18 -14.19 -0.19
CA LEU A 93 10.62 -15.27 0.62
C LEU A 93 10.11 -16.37 -0.33
N ASN A 94 10.62 -17.59 -0.19
CA ASN A 94 10.27 -18.74 -1.02
C ASN A 94 10.40 -18.47 -2.53
N ASP A 95 11.42 -17.71 -2.93
CA ASP A 95 11.81 -17.29 -4.29
C ASP A 95 10.81 -16.42 -5.08
N ASP A 96 9.52 -16.48 -4.77
CA ASP A 96 8.47 -15.80 -5.54
C ASP A 96 7.95 -14.51 -4.88
N ILE A 97 8.12 -14.35 -3.56
CA ILE A 97 7.56 -13.22 -2.82
C ILE A 97 8.66 -12.20 -2.54
N THR A 98 8.52 -11.00 -3.11
CA THR A 98 9.38 -9.87 -2.79
C THR A 98 8.94 -9.21 -1.48
N VAL A 99 9.88 -9.03 -0.55
CA VAL A 99 9.74 -8.24 0.66
C VAL A 99 10.59 -6.97 0.53
N PRO A 100 9.98 -5.78 0.40
CA PRO A 100 10.72 -4.53 0.28
C PRO A 100 11.29 -4.12 1.65
N MET A 101 12.60 -4.32 1.84
CA MET A 101 13.26 -3.98 3.10
C MET A 101 13.73 -2.52 3.08
N GLY A 102 13.65 -1.88 4.25
CA GLY A 102 14.21 -0.56 4.45
C GLY A 102 15.75 -0.53 4.41
N PRO A 103 16.35 0.65 4.55
CA PRO A 103 15.70 1.94 4.83
C PRO A 103 14.94 2.50 3.61
N GLY A 104 14.03 3.44 3.87
CA GLY A 104 13.40 4.24 2.83
C GLY A 104 14.37 5.30 2.32
N GLU A 105 14.45 5.47 1.01
CA GLU A 105 15.34 6.41 0.32
C GLU A 105 14.51 7.39 -0.52
N ALA A 106 15.06 8.58 -0.78
CA ALA A 106 14.39 9.56 -1.63
C ALA A 106 14.24 9.04 -3.07
N ALA A 107 13.04 9.10 -3.62
CA ALA A 107 12.74 8.69 -4.98
C ALA A 107 13.23 9.76 -5.98
N THR A 108 14.42 9.56 -6.55
CA THR A 108 15.07 10.55 -7.43
C THR A 108 14.72 10.41 -8.92
N ALA A 109 14.25 9.23 -9.36
CA ALA A 109 14.06 8.92 -10.77
C ALA A 109 13.07 9.85 -11.51
N HIS A 110 12.12 10.44 -10.79
CA HIS A 110 11.02 11.22 -11.37
C HIS A 110 10.69 12.51 -10.61
N SER A 111 11.67 13.08 -9.90
CA SER A 111 11.48 14.29 -9.07
C SER A 111 10.83 15.47 -9.81
N ALA A 112 11.11 15.62 -11.11
CA ALA A 112 10.53 16.69 -11.93
C ALA A 112 9.00 16.59 -12.14
N LYS A 113 8.39 15.41 -11.94
CA LYS A 113 6.94 15.23 -12.09
C LYS A 113 6.13 15.70 -10.87
N GLY A 114 6.81 15.92 -9.74
CA GLY A 114 6.20 16.21 -8.45
C GLY A 114 5.49 14.98 -7.86
N TYR A 115 5.72 14.71 -6.58
CA TYR A 115 5.03 13.63 -5.86
C TYR A 115 3.92 14.22 -4.98
N SER A 116 2.71 13.68 -5.09
CA SER A 116 1.62 14.00 -4.15
C SER A 116 1.70 13.22 -2.83
N LEU A 117 2.43 12.10 -2.82
CA LEU A 117 2.56 11.21 -1.68
C LEU A 117 3.96 11.26 -1.08
N ASN A 118 4.04 11.07 0.25
CA ASN A 118 5.33 10.88 0.93
C ASN A 118 5.90 9.47 0.72
N TYR A 119 5.04 8.44 0.69
CA TYR A 119 5.45 7.05 0.50
C TYR A 119 4.53 6.37 -0.50
N ASN A 120 5.02 5.30 -1.14
CA ASN A 120 4.25 4.55 -2.13
C ASN A 120 2.93 4.01 -1.56
N GLU A 121 1.96 3.83 -2.44
CA GLU A 121 0.79 2.98 -2.22
C GLU A 121 0.64 2.01 -3.39
N PHE A 122 0.17 0.81 -3.05
CA PHE A 122 -0.16 -0.22 -4.02
C PHE A 122 -1.65 -0.52 -3.89
N ILE A 123 -2.35 -0.44 -5.02
CA ILE A 123 -3.81 -0.61 -5.05
C ILE A 123 -4.15 -1.74 -6.01
N VAL A 124 -4.89 -2.72 -5.50
CA VAL A 124 -5.50 -3.80 -6.30
C VAL A 124 -7.01 -3.69 -6.27
N TYR A 125 -7.65 -4.07 -7.36
CA TYR A 125 -9.10 -3.94 -7.55
C TYR A 125 -9.84 -5.28 -7.60
N ASP A 126 -9.12 -6.40 -7.44
CA ASP A 126 -9.69 -7.73 -7.23
C ASP A 126 -9.19 -8.31 -5.89
N ILE A 127 -10.12 -8.74 -5.04
CA ILE A 127 -9.82 -9.39 -3.77
C ILE A 127 -9.00 -10.68 -3.94
N LYS A 128 -9.10 -11.35 -5.10
CA LYS A 128 -8.32 -12.55 -5.42
C LYS A 128 -6.83 -12.28 -5.55
N GLN A 129 -6.43 -11.01 -5.73
CA GLN A 129 -5.03 -10.61 -5.76
C GLN A 129 -4.39 -10.58 -4.35
N VAL A 130 -5.15 -10.85 -3.28
CA VAL A 130 -4.67 -10.68 -1.91
C VAL A 130 -4.78 -11.99 -1.13
N ARG A 131 -3.66 -12.38 -0.50
CA ARG A 131 -3.61 -13.49 0.45
C ARG A 131 -3.04 -13.01 1.78
N LEU A 132 -3.84 -13.08 2.83
CA LEU A 132 -3.42 -12.71 4.19
C LEU A 132 -2.40 -13.72 4.72
N ARG A 133 -1.28 -13.24 5.30
CA ARG A 133 -0.21 -14.13 5.81
C ARG A 133 0.07 -13.97 7.29
N TYR A 134 0.30 -12.74 7.74
CA TYR A 134 0.68 -12.48 9.11
C TYR A 134 -0.13 -11.34 9.71
N LEU A 135 -0.57 -11.52 10.95
CA LEU A 135 -1.17 -10.47 11.76
C LEU A 135 -0.18 -10.13 12.87
N ILE A 136 0.34 -8.92 12.83
CA ILE A 136 1.36 -8.43 13.75
C ILE A 136 0.68 -7.57 14.81
N LYS A 137 0.78 -7.98 16.07
CA LYS A 137 0.43 -7.14 17.20
C LYS A 137 1.63 -6.26 17.56
N LEU A 138 1.44 -4.96 17.54
CA LEU A 138 2.49 -3.99 17.82
C LEU A 138 2.08 -3.02 18.93
N LYS A 139 3.09 -2.48 19.61
CA LYS A 139 2.92 -1.44 20.64
C LYS A 139 3.55 -0.15 20.14
N PHE A 140 2.75 0.91 20.08
CA PHE A 140 3.17 2.27 19.75
C PHE A 140 3.84 2.92 20.97
N LEU A 141 5.05 3.44 20.76
CA LEU A 141 5.79 4.17 21.78
C LEU A 141 5.76 5.67 21.41
N PHE A 142 4.95 6.43 22.14
CA PHE A 142 4.84 7.88 21.96
C PHE A 142 5.97 8.57 22.71
N LYS A 143 6.63 9.52 22.05
CA LYS A 143 7.62 10.41 22.68
C LYS A 143 6.93 11.53 23.46
#